data_AF-A0A7S1P550-F1
#
_entry.id   AF-A0A7S1P550-F1
#
_cell.length_a   1.000
_cell.length_b   1.000
_cell.length_c   1.000
_cell.angle_alpha   90.00
_cell.angle_beta   90.00
_cell.angle_gamma   90.00
#
_symmetry.space_group_name_H-M   'P 1'
#
loop_
_entity.id
_entity.type
_entity.pdbx_description
1 polymer ?
#
loop_
_entity_poly.entity_id
_entity_poly.type
_entity_poly.pdbx_seq_one_letter_code
_entity_poly.pdbx_strand_id
1 'polypeptide(L)'
;ETESCEDGFTSINTLNGWECLSLREGMEVAAAFFEARRYSAMLGGTTEFSKWEGMTFAPELSILYIAMSDVRYGMEDNKRKGEPDLQYDIGGPNAITVEYNQCGCVYALPVEATDISEYTTVRMYPEVCGRPNTTVPENYCDVAGISNPDNIAFIPSFKVLVIGEDTGYHINNFMWDDQLGNKTELTRIFTCPFGAETTAVYWNTNINGFAYLSAVCQHPYGENDQMFRLEDEDSTGLNGWVGAIGPIPMEAIETVA
;
A
#
# COMPACT_ATOMS: atom_id res chain seq x y z
N GLU A 1 4.22 7.85 34.12
CA GLU A 1 2.91 8.00 34.80
C GLU A 1 1.91 7.21 33.96
N THR A 2 0.91 6.57 34.55
CA THR A 2 -0.13 5.91 33.75
C THR A 2 -0.97 7.00 33.11
N GLU A 3 -0.61 7.32 31.88
CA GLU A 3 -1.28 8.28 31.01
C GLU A 3 -2.76 7.88 30.89
N SER A 4 -3.62 8.61 31.61
CA SER A 4 -5.06 8.37 31.67
C SER A 4 -5.77 9.70 31.46
N CYS A 5 -6.83 9.66 30.66
CA CYS A 5 -7.64 10.83 30.37
C CYS A 5 -8.58 11.16 31.53
N GLU A 6 -8.90 12.44 31.67
CA GLU A 6 -9.95 12.89 32.59
C GLU A 6 -11.32 12.33 32.19
N ASP A 7 -12.24 12.22 33.16
CA ASP A 7 -13.61 11.77 32.92
C ASP A 7 -14.27 12.57 31.80
N GLY A 8 -14.90 11.87 30.85
CA GLY A 8 -15.56 12.47 29.69
C GLY A 8 -14.64 12.71 28.48
N PHE A 9 -13.35 12.39 28.59
CA PHE A 9 -12.42 12.35 27.47
C PHE A 9 -12.06 10.90 27.10
N THR A 10 -11.98 10.64 25.80
CA THR A 10 -11.55 9.38 25.21
C THR A 10 -10.06 9.47 24.87
N SER A 11 -9.30 8.50 25.35
CA SER A 11 -7.90 8.32 24.95
C SER A 11 -7.84 7.79 23.52
N ILE A 12 -7.05 8.44 22.67
CA ILE A 12 -6.77 7.99 21.30
C ILE A 12 -5.29 8.17 20.97
N ASN A 13 -4.78 7.41 20.00
CA ASN A 13 -3.49 7.65 19.36
C ASN A 13 -3.67 7.73 17.85
N THR A 14 -3.20 8.81 17.24
CA THR A 14 -3.27 8.99 15.78
C THR A 14 -1.91 9.44 15.25
N LEU A 15 -1.86 9.88 13.99
CA LEU A 15 -0.64 10.44 13.41
C LEU A 15 -0.13 11.70 14.16
N ASN A 16 -0.99 12.34 14.97
CA ASN A 16 -0.63 13.46 15.84
C ASN A 16 -0.10 13.03 17.23
N GLY A 17 -0.02 11.72 17.50
CA GLY A 17 0.33 11.15 18.81
C GLY A 17 -0.88 10.95 19.72
N TRP A 18 -0.60 10.81 21.02
CA TRP A 18 -1.59 10.59 22.06
C TRP A 18 -2.39 11.86 22.37
N GLU A 19 -3.72 11.74 22.36
CA GLU A 19 -4.65 12.82 22.64
C GLU A 19 -5.79 12.32 23.55
N CYS A 20 -6.25 13.18 24.47
CA CYS A 20 -7.50 12.98 25.22
C CYS A 20 -8.56 13.90 24.63
N LEU A 21 -9.57 13.34 23.95
CA LEU A 21 -10.57 14.11 23.21
C LEU A 21 -11.99 13.86 23.69
N SER A 22 -12.86 14.87 23.59
CA SER A 22 -14.29 14.74 23.84
C SER A 22 -15.06 15.34 22.67
N LEU A 23 -16.13 14.65 22.23
CA LEU A 23 -16.96 15.12 21.13
C LEU A 23 -17.92 16.18 21.67
N ARG A 24 -17.95 17.34 21.02
CA ARG A 24 -18.97 18.36 21.32
C ARG A 24 -20.35 17.85 20.89
N GLU A 25 -21.34 18.03 21.76
CA GLU A 25 -22.72 17.62 21.49
C GLU A 25 -23.21 18.14 20.12
N GLY A 26 -23.77 17.24 19.31
CA GLY A 26 -24.32 17.56 17.99
C GLY A 26 -23.27 17.73 16.87
N MET A 27 -21.99 17.41 17.12
CA MET A 27 -20.90 17.54 16.13
C MET A 27 -20.48 16.21 15.50
N GLU A 28 -21.25 15.13 15.65
CA GLU A 28 -20.94 13.79 15.13
C GLU A 28 -20.63 13.82 13.63
N VAL A 29 -21.50 14.48 12.85
CA VAL A 29 -21.34 14.60 11.40
C VAL A 29 -20.09 15.43 11.05
N ALA A 30 -19.90 16.57 11.70
CA ALA A 30 -18.73 17.41 11.45
C ALA A 30 -17.42 16.68 11.79
N ALA A 31 -17.38 15.94 12.90
CA ALA A 31 -16.24 15.14 13.30
C ALA A 31 -15.95 14.01 12.29
N ALA A 32 -16.99 13.34 11.79
CA ALA A 32 -16.85 12.30 10.78
C ALA A 32 -16.24 12.81 9.47
N PHE A 33 -16.53 14.05 9.07
CA PHE A 33 -16.02 14.61 7.80
C PHE A 33 -14.70 15.38 7.93
N PHE A 34 -14.49 16.11 9.03
CA PHE A 34 -13.33 16.98 9.19
C PHE A 34 -12.22 16.39 10.07
N GLU A 35 -12.56 15.44 10.94
CA GLU A 35 -11.63 14.82 11.90
C GLU A 35 -11.75 13.30 11.87
N ALA A 36 -12.01 12.73 10.68
CA ALA A 36 -12.40 11.33 10.48
C ALA A 36 -11.50 10.33 11.22
N ARG A 37 -10.17 10.54 11.20
CA ARG A 37 -9.21 9.67 11.89
C ARG A 37 -9.38 9.71 13.41
N ARG A 38 -9.48 10.90 14.01
CA ARG A 38 -9.69 11.06 15.45
C ARG A 38 -11.06 10.52 15.86
N TYR A 39 -12.10 10.85 15.09
CA TYR A 39 -13.45 10.41 15.41
C TYR A 39 -13.60 8.89 15.29
N SER A 40 -12.98 8.26 14.28
CA SER A 40 -12.90 6.79 14.17
C SER A 40 -12.25 6.18 15.42
N ALA A 41 -11.10 6.72 15.86
CA ALA A 41 -10.43 6.25 17.08
C ALA A 41 -11.30 6.40 18.33
N MET A 42 -12.03 7.51 18.47
CA MET A 42 -12.97 7.72 19.58
C MET A 42 -14.12 6.70 19.59
N LEU A 43 -14.51 6.19 18.42
CA LEU A 43 -15.52 5.14 18.27
C LEU A 43 -14.93 3.72 18.37
N GLY A 44 -13.64 3.57 18.65
CA GLY A 44 -12.95 2.29 18.80
C GLY A 44 -12.36 1.71 17.51
N GLY A 45 -12.34 2.49 16.42
CA GLY A 45 -11.62 2.11 15.20
C GLY A 45 -10.10 2.18 15.40
N THR A 46 -9.37 1.26 14.77
CA THR A 46 -7.90 1.34 14.76
C THR A 46 -7.41 2.44 13.81
N THR A 47 -6.37 3.14 14.23
CA THR A 47 -5.66 4.19 13.48
C THR A 47 -4.18 3.87 13.32
N GLU A 48 -3.81 2.62 13.55
CA GLU A 48 -2.44 2.09 13.65
C GLU A 48 -1.78 1.85 12.29
N PHE A 49 -2.58 1.65 11.24
CA PHE A 49 -2.05 1.47 9.89
C PHE A 49 -1.21 2.67 9.44
N SER A 50 -0.06 2.35 8.87
CA SER A 50 0.91 3.29 8.32
C SER A 50 1.13 2.93 6.86
N LYS A 51 1.27 3.94 5.99
CA LYS A 51 1.57 3.72 4.57
C LYS A 51 0.58 2.78 3.85
N TRP A 52 -0.71 2.95 4.15
CA TRP A 52 -1.80 2.34 3.40
C TRP A 52 -2.00 3.11 2.10
N GLU A 53 -1.55 2.53 0.98
CA GLU A 53 -1.56 3.19 -0.34
C GLU A 53 -2.67 2.60 -1.24
N GLY A 54 -2.31 1.95 -2.36
CA GLY A 54 -3.25 1.43 -3.35
C GLY A 54 -4.05 0.21 -2.89
N MET A 55 -5.22 0.05 -3.49
CA MET A 55 -6.13 -1.07 -3.22
C MET A 55 -6.83 -1.54 -4.51
N THR A 56 -7.11 -2.84 -4.60
CA THR A 56 -7.88 -3.43 -5.71
C THR A 56 -8.73 -4.58 -5.22
N PHE A 57 -9.94 -4.74 -5.77
CA PHE A 57 -10.82 -5.86 -5.46
C PHE A 57 -10.70 -6.94 -6.53
N ALA A 58 -10.58 -8.20 -6.10
CA ALA A 58 -10.61 -9.39 -6.93
C ALA A 58 -11.98 -10.08 -6.79
N PRO A 59 -12.96 -9.76 -7.67
CA PRO A 59 -14.34 -10.23 -7.50
C PRO A 59 -14.49 -11.75 -7.58
N GLU A 60 -13.66 -12.42 -8.37
CA GLU A 60 -13.68 -13.88 -8.57
C GLU A 60 -13.15 -14.64 -7.35
N LEU A 61 -12.36 -13.95 -6.52
CA LEU A 61 -11.79 -14.48 -5.28
C LEU A 61 -12.54 -13.97 -4.04
N SER A 62 -13.37 -12.94 -4.19
CA SER A 62 -13.93 -12.14 -3.10
C SER A 62 -12.84 -11.67 -2.13
N ILE A 63 -11.75 -11.10 -2.66
CA ILE A 63 -10.62 -10.60 -1.86
C ILE A 63 -10.36 -9.14 -2.21
N LEU A 64 -10.24 -8.30 -1.20
CA LEU A 64 -9.67 -6.96 -1.31
C LEU A 64 -8.16 -7.05 -1.06
N TYR A 65 -7.36 -6.60 -2.01
CA TYR A 65 -5.92 -6.43 -1.83
C TYR A 65 -5.59 -4.98 -1.52
N ILE A 66 -4.66 -4.77 -0.59
CA ILE A 66 -4.18 -3.45 -0.16
C ILE A 66 -2.65 -3.48 -0.09
N ALA A 67 -2.02 -2.47 -0.68
CA ALA A 67 -0.60 -2.23 -0.56
C ALA A 67 -0.29 -1.45 0.73
N MET A 68 0.68 -1.96 1.48
CA MET A 68 1.31 -1.28 2.60
C MET A 68 2.77 -1.04 2.24
N SER A 69 3.12 0.18 1.87
CA SER A 69 4.48 0.48 1.41
C SER A 69 5.52 0.28 2.51
N ASP A 70 5.15 0.44 3.77
CA ASP A 70 6.04 0.24 4.92
C ASP A 70 5.22 -0.28 6.11
N VAL A 71 5.64 -1.39 6.71
CA VAL A 71 4.99 -1.94 7.90
C VAL A 71 5.76 -1.45 9.12
N ARG A 72 5.25 -0.42 9.79
CA ARG A 72 5.96 0.28 10.86
C ARG A 72 5.04 1.00 11.85
N TYR A 73 5.63 1.46 12.95
CA TYR A 73 5.03 2.33 13.94
C TYR A 73 3.87 1.64 14.65
N GLY A 74 2.66 2.20 14.67
CA GLY A 74 1.51 1.60 15.36
C GLY A 74 1.09 0.23 14.81
N MET A 75 1.67 -0.23 13.70
CA MET A 75 1.51 -1.61 13.23
C MET A 75 2.35 -2.63 14.03
N GLU A 76 3.32 -2.16 14.80
CA GLU A 76 4.24 -2.97 15.59
C GLU A 76 3.79 -3.02 17.05
N ASP A 77 4.14 -4.08 17.78
CA ASP A 77 3.80 -4.18 19.21
C ASP A 77 4.74 -3.33 20.07
N ASN A 78 4.32 -2.13 20.46
CA ASN A 78 5.06 -1.26 21.38
C ASN A 78 6.48 -0.96 20.88
N LYS A 79 6.60 -0.72 19.58
CA LYS A 79 7.86 -0.55 18.87
C LYS A 79 7.81 0.57 17.82
N ARG A 80 9.00 1.00 17.43
CA ARG A 80 9.27 1.89 16.32
C ARG A 80 10.42 1.34 15.49
N LYS A 81 10.11 0.83 14.30
CA LYS A 81 11.07 0.27 13.35
C LYS A 81 11.93 -0.85 13.96
N GLY A 82 11.27 -1.75 14.71
CA GLY A 82 11.88 -2.91 15.36
C GLY A 82 12.40 -2.67 16.78
N GLU A 83 12.54 -1.40 17.20
CA GLU A 83 13.07 -1.04 18.51
C GLU A 83 11.96 -0.66 19.50
N PRO A 84 12.06 -0.99 20.80
CA PRO A 84 11.04 -0.65 21.79
C PRO A 84 10.73 0.85 21.86
N ASP A 85 9.46 1.20 21.66
CA ASP A 85 8.95 2.58 21.72
C ASP A 85 7.42 2.55 21.90
N LEU A 86 6.92 3.13 22.98
CA LEU A 86 5.47 3.16 23.28
C LEU A 86 4.72 4.26 22.54
N GLN A 87 5.42 5.19 21.88
CA GLN A 87 4.84 6.43 21.35
C GLN A 87 3.65 6.20 20.40
N TYR A 88 3.67 5.12 19.62
CA TYR A 88 2.66 4.88 18.59
C TYR A 88 1.44 4.08 19.09
N ASP A 89 1.56 3.41 20.23
CA ASP A 89 0.51 2.54 20.78
C ASP A 89 -0.13 3.13 22.04
N ILE A 90 0.56 4.07 22.69
CA ILE A 90 0.09 4.68 23.93
C ILE A 90 -1.26 5.36 23.76
N GLY A 91 -2.24 4.93 24.54
CA GLY A 91 -3.60 5.43 24.48
C GLY A 91 -4.42 4.97 23.27
N GLY A 92 -3.83 4.20 22.35
CA GLY A 92 -4.50 3.46 21.29
C GLY A 92 -4.78 2.00 21.70
N PRO A 93 -5.38 1.20 20.81
CA PRO A 93 -5.77 -0.16 21.14
C PRO A 93 -4.62 -1.19 21.04
N ASN A 94 -3.49 -0.87 20.40
CA ASN A 94 -2.42 -1.83 20.05
C ASN A 94 -2.99 -3.11 19.40
N ALA A 95 -3.93 -2.92 18.46
CA ALA A 95 -4.67 -4.00 17.80
C ALA A 95 -3.85 -4.66 16.67
N ILE A 96 -2.78 -4.01 16.18
CA ILE A 96 -1.90 -4.56 15.16
C ILE A 96 -0.52 -4.81 15.78
N THR A 97 -0.05 -6.06 15.74
CA THR A 97 1.20 -6.46 16.39
C THR A 97 2.06 -7.29 15.44
N VAL A 98 2.45 -6.71 14.31
CA VAL A 98 3.29 -7.38 13.29
C VAL A 98 4.73 -6.90 13.36
N GLU A 99 5.65 -7.68 12.80
CA GLU A 99 7.07 -7.28 12.75
C GLU A 99 7.29 -6.17 11.72
N TYR A 100 8.24 -5.28 12.02
CA TYR A 100 8.66 -4.21 11.13
C TYR A 100 9.13 -4.75 9.77
N ASN A 101 8.67 -4.14 8.69
CA ASN A 101 9.14 -4.43 7.33
C ASN A 101 9.24 -3.16 6.48
N GLN A 102 10.47 -2.66 6.33
CA GLN A 102 10.78 -1.48 5.51
C GLN A 102 10.49 -1.67 4.01
N CYS A 103 10.49 -2.91 3.52
CA CYS A 103 10.21 -3.24 2.13
C CYS A 103 8.72 -3.39 1.84
N GLY A 104 7.85 -3.27 2.86
CA GLY A 104 6.41 -3.31 2.71
C GLY A 104 5.84 -4.68 2.34
N CYS A 105 4.51 -4.73 2.25
CA CYS A 105 3.74 -5.91 1.88
C CYS A 105 2.46 -5.53 1.15
N VAL A 106 1.97 -6.41 0.28
CA VAL A 106 0.56 -6.43 -0.10
C VAL A 106 -0.17 -7.39 0.83
N TYR A 107 -1.30 -6.95 1.37
CA TYR A 107 -2.18 -7.73 2.22
C TYR A 107 -3.47 -8.10 1.48
N ALA A 108 -3.94 -9.31 1.75
CA ALA A 108 -5.22 -9.83 1.30
C ALA A 108 -6.25 -9.76 2.44
N LEU A 109 -7.42 -9.25 2.12
CA LEU A 109 -8.57 -9.13 3.00
C LEU A 109 -9.76 -9.83 2.34
N PRO A 110 -10.01 -11.12 2.66
CA PRO A 110 -11.20 -11.81 2.19
C PRO A 110 -12.46 -11.07 2.63
N VAL A 111 -13.35 -10.88 1.67
CA VAL A 111 -14.62 -10.19 1.82
C VAL A 111 -15.72 -11.23 1.91
N GLU A 112 -16.58 -11.09 2.91
CA GLU A 112 -17.76 -11.91 3.10
C GLU A 112 -18.97 -11.08 3.48
N ALA A 113 -20.15 -11.59 3.16
CA ALA A 113 -21.40 -11.01 3.59
C ALA A 113 -21.65 -11.32 5.07
N THR A 114 -21.98 -10.30 5.84
CA THR A 114 -22.36 -10.41 7.25
C THR A 114 -23.68 -9.67 7.49
N ASP A 115 -24.19 -9.75 8.72
CA ASP A 115 -25.36 -8.96 9.15
C ASP A 115 -25.11 -7.44 9.12
N ILE A 116 -23.85 -6.99 8.97
CA ILE A 116 -23.45 -5.58 8.87
C ILE A 116 -23.44 -5.12 7.41
N SER A 117 -22.82 -5.88 6.52
CA SER A 117 -22.60 -5.52 5.11
C SER A 117 -22.27 -6.73 4.25
N GLU A 118 -22.62 -6.67 2.96
CA GLU A 118 -22.18 -7.64 1.93
C GLU A 118 -20.67 -7.58 1.66
N TYR A 119 -20.00 -6.52 2.11
CA TYR A 119 -18.58 -6.25 1.87
C TYR A 119 -17.76 -6.17 3.17
N THR A 120 -17.95 -7.12 4.08
CA THR A 120 -17.22 -7.12 5.37
C THR A 120 -15.90 -7.89 5.25
N THR A 121 -14.83 -7.35 5.80
CA THR A 121 -13.56 -8.07 5.99
C THR A 121 -13.34 -8.35 7.46
N VAL A 122 -13.19 -9.62 7.86
CA VAL A 122 -12.96 -10.00 9.26
C VAL A 122 -11.52 -10.47 9.52
N ARG A 123 -10.69 -10.56 8.47
CA ARG A 123 -9.30 -10.97 8.55
C ARG A 123 -8.46 -10.29 7.49
N MET A 124 -7.18 -10.13 7.81
CA MET A 124 -6.15 -9.54 6.95
C MET A 124 -4.88 -10.38 7.10
N TYR A 125 -4.23 -10.75 6.00
CA TYR A 125 -2.97 -11.50 6.02
C TYR A 125 -2.07 -11.07 4.87
N PRO A 126 -0.74 -11.18 5.01
CA PRO A 126 0.17 -10.82 3.93
C PRO A 126 0.00 -11.79 2.76
N GLU A 127 -0.21 -11.26 1.55
CA GLU A 127 -0.16 -12.02 0.29
C GLU A 127 1.30 -12.17 -0.14
N VAL A 128 1.98 -11.02 -0.26
CA VAL A 128 3.39 -10.93 -0.67
C VAL A 128 4.07 -9.81 0.09
N CYS A 129 5.31 -10.05 0.52
CA CYS A 129 6.12 -9.08 1.26
C CYS A 129 7.49 -8.94 0.61
N GLY A 130 7.96 -7.71 0.54
CA GLY A 130 9.34 -7.42 0.23
C GLY A 130 10.27 -7.93 1.33
N ARG A 131 11.53 -8.17 0.98
CA ARG A 131 12.55 -8.67 1.92
C ARG A 131 13.79 -7.80 1.87
N PRO A 132 14.38 -7.47 3.02
CA PRO A 132 15.65 -6.75 3.02
C PRO A 132 16.78 -7.65 2.50
N ASN A 133 17.67 -7.04 1.71
CA ASN A 133 18.96 -7.57 1.30
C ASN A 133 20.06 -6.58 1.72
N THR A 134 20.68 -6.84 2.87
CA THR A 134 21.70 -5.95 3.44
C THR A 134 23.06 -6.01 2.72
N THR A 135 23.20 -6.84 1.68
CA THR A 135 24.46 -6.97 0.92
C THR A 135 24.65 -5.91 -0.15
N VAL A 136 23.57 -5.23 -0.58
CA VAL A 136 23.58 -4.18 -1.61
C VAL A 136 22.82 -2.97 -1.06
N PRO A 137 23.46 -2.05 -0.33
CA PRO A 137 22.77 -0.96 0.35
C PRO A 137 21.89 -0.08 -0.56
N GLU A 138 22.30 0.12 -1.81
CA GLU A 138 21.55 0.90 -2.81
C GLU A 138 20.30 0.18 -3.34
N ASN A 139 20.23 -1.15 -3.19
CA ASN A 139 19.03 -1.95 -3.36
C ASN A 139 18.77 -2.69 -2.04
N TYR A 140 18.46 -1.92 -0.99
CA TYR A 140 18.24 -2.46 0.35
C TYR A 140 17.14 -3.52 0.36
N CYS A 141 16.14 -3.40 -0.50
CA CYS A 141 15.16 -4.47 -0.71
C CYS A 141 15.66 -5.41 -1.83
N ASP A 142 15.38 -6.71 -1.68
CA ASP A 142 15.83 -7.72 -2.61
C ASP A 142 15.22 -7.48 -4.00
N VAL A 143 16.08 -7.21 -4.99
CA VAL A 143 15.69 -6.96 -6.38
C VAL A 143 14.94 -8.13 -7.03
N ALA A 144 14.93 -9.32 -6.42
CA ALA A 144 14.12 -10.46 -6.84
C ALA A 144 12.68 -10.45 -6.28
N GLY A 145 12.32 -9.47 -5.45
CA GLY A 145 10.99 -9.29 -4.89
C GLY A 145 10.54 -7.83 -4.91
N ILE A 146 9.36 -7.57 -4.33
CA ILE A 146 8.79 -6.22 -4.28
C ILE A 146 9.52 -5.33 -3.26
N SER A 147 9.45 -4.02 -3.47
CA SER A 147 9.84 -3.00 -2.49
C SER A 147 8.80 -1.87 -2.46
N ASN A 148 8.29 -1.57 -1.27
CA ASN A 148 7.36 -0.48 -0.99
C ASN A 148 6.22 -0.43 -2.03
N PRO A 149 5.40 -1.49 -2.10
CA PRO A 149 4.28 -1.53 -3.03
C PRO A 149 3.37 -0.33 -2.75
N ASP A 150 2.89 0.30 -3.81
CA ASP A 150 2.00 1.46 -3.73
C ASP A 150 0.76 1.20 -4.60
N ASN A 151 0.93 1.23 -5.92
CA ASN A 151 -0.17 1.09 -6.87
C ASN A 151 -0.39 -0.37 -7.25
N ILE A 152 -1.61 -0.89 -7.10
CA ILE A 152 -1.94 -2.29 -7.42
C ILE A 152 -3.21 -2.41 -8.26
N ALA A 153 -3.25 -3.41 -9.14
CA ALA A 153 -4.42 -3.71 -9.96
C ALA A 153 -4.59 -5.23 -10.13
N PHE A 154 -5.83 -5.70 -10.05
CA PHE A 154 -6.13 -7.11 -10.31
C PHE A 154 -6.60 -7.31 -11.76
N ILE A 155 -6.12 -8.39 -12.39
CA ILE A 155 -6.53 -8.82 -13.73
C ILE A 155 -7.37 -10.10 -13.60
N PRO A 156 -8.72 -10.00 -13.61
CA PRO A 156 -9.62 -11.13 -13.36
C PRO A 156 -9.34 -12.37 -14.21
N SER A 157 -9.20 -12.17 -15.52
CA SER A 157 -9.09 -13.25 -16.49
C SER A 157 -7.81 -14.07 -16.36
N PHE A 158 -6.75 -13.50 -15.79
CA PHE A 158 -5.49 -14.21 -15.55
C PHE A 158 -5.27 -14.53 -14.06
N LYS A 159 -6.14 -14.02 -13.18
CA LYS A 159 -6.00 -14.09 -11.72
C LYS A 159 -4.63 -13.57 -11.25
N VAL A 160 -4.18 -12.50 -11.90
CA VAL A 160 -2.90 -11.84 -11.62
C VAL A 160 -3.13 -10.59 -10.81
N LEU A 161 -2.34 -10.42 -9.76
CA LEU A 161 -2.20 -9.14 -9.10
C LEU A 161 -0.97 -8.43 -9.66
N VAL A 162 -1.18 -7.27 -10.29
CA VAL A 162 -0.11 -6.39 -10.72
C VAL A 162 0.26 -5.44 -9.59
N ILE A 163 1.55 -5.33 -9.29
CA ILE A 163 2.07 -4.53 -8.18
C ILE A 163 3.11 -3.54 -8.70
N GLY A 164 2.87 -2.26 -8.51
CA GLY A 164 3.82 -1.18 -8.75
C GLY A 164 4.52 -0.75 -7.47
N GLU A 165 5.81 -0.44 -7.58
CA GLU A 165 6.66 0.11 -6.52
C GLU A 165 6.67 1.64 -6.52
N ASP A 166 6.70 2.22 -5.31
CA ASP A 166 7.19 3.57 -5.00
C ASP A 166 8.22 3.43 -3.86
N THR A 167 9.49 3.30 -4.24
CA THR A 167 10.60 3.02 -3.33
C THR A 167 11.87 3.79 -3.67
N GLY A 168 12.57 4.20 -2.62
CA GLY A 168 13.99 4.58 -2.65
C GLY A 168 14.93 3.43 -2.25
N TYR A 169 14.41 2.21 -2.03
CA TYR A 169 15.15 1.01 -1.63
C TYR A 169 15.39 0.02 -2.77
N HIS A 170 14.94 0.36 -3.98
CA HIS A 170 15.47 -0.13 -5.26
C HIS A 170 15.96 1.07 -6.07
N ILE A 171 17.03 0.91 -6.84
CA ILE A 171 17.56 1.97 -7.72
C ILE A 171 16.55 2.34 -8.83
N ASN A 172 15.80 1.35 -9.30
CA ASN A 172 14.73 1.51 -10.27
C ASN A 172 13.48 0.85 -9.71
N ASN A 173 12.34 1.54 -9.82
CA ASN A 173 11.06 0.98 -9.44
C ASN A 173 10.54 0.01 -10.52
N PHE A 174 9.93 -1.07 -10.06
CA PHE A 174 9.44 -2.15 -10.90
C PHE A 174 7.91 -2.25 -10.89
N MET A 175 7.36 -2.86 -11.95
CA MET A 175 6.04 -3.49 -11.85
C MET A 175 6.20 -5.00 -11.89
N TRP A 176 5.40 -5.67 -11.07
CA TRP A 176 5.40 -7.11 -10.87
C TRP A 176 4.06 -7.71 -11.25
N ASP A 177 4.11 -8.92 -11.79
CA ASP A 177 3.01 -9.86 -11.90
C ASP A 177 3.16 -10.88 -10.76
N ASP A 178 2.17 -10.92 -9.86
CA ASP A 178 2.00 -11.95 -8.84
C ASP A 178 0.83 -12.87 -9.23
N GLN A 179 1.14 -14.11 -9.59
CA GLN A 179 0.16 -15.10 -10.03
C GLN A 179 -0.69 -15.72 -8.91
N LEU A 180 -0.63 -15.19 -7.68
CA LEU A 180 -1.46 -15.56 -6.52
C LEU A 180 -1.42 -17.07 -6.16
N GLY A 181 -0.97 -17.40 -4.96
CA GLY A 181 -0.97 -18.79 -4.47
C GLY A 181 0.11 -19.71 -5.06
N ASN A 182 0.68 -19.42 -6.23
CA ASN A 182 1.96 -19.99 -6.69
C ASN A 182 3.12 -19.11 -6.21
N LYS A 183 3.43 -19.20 -4.92
CA LYS A 183 4.33 -18.30 -4.15
C LYS A 183 5.81 -18.28 -4.61
N THR A 184 6.14 -18.81 -5.77
CA THR A 184 7.51 -18.91 -6.30
C THR A 184 7.80 -17.96 -7.48
N GLU A 185 6.81 -17.27 -8.05
CA GLU A 185 7.00 -16.56 -9.33
C GLU A 185 6.46 -15.13 -9.32
N LEU A 186 7.05 -14.25 -8.50
CA LEU A 186 6.98 -12.82 -8.80
C LEU A 186 7.73 -12.58 -10.12
N THR A 187 7.01 -12.12 -11.15
CA THR A 187 7.60 -11.84 -12.46
C THR A 187 7.68 -10.34 -12.68
N ARG A 188 8.90 -9.81 -12.90
CA ARG A 188 9.06 -8.41 -13.27
C ARG A 188 8.58 -8.20 -14.71
N ILE A 189 7.58 -7.34 -14.88
CA ILE A 189 6.97 -7.05 -16.19
C ILE A 189 7.33 -5.66 -16.75
N PHE A 190 7.81 -4.76 -15.89
CA PHE A 190 8.21 -3.41 -16.28
C PHE A 190 9.24 -2.83 -15.32
N THR A 191 10.02 -1.85 -15.80
CA THR A 191 11.03 -1.14 -15.01
C THR A 191 11.01 0.32 -15.43
N CYS A 192 10.81 1.22 -14.45
CA CYS A 192 10.93 2.64 -14.67
C CYS A 192 12.39 3.09 -14.84
N PRO A 193 12.64 4.23 -15.49
CA PRO A 193 13.97 4.84 -15.49
C PRO A 193 14.38 5.20 -14.05
N PHE A 194 15.64 5.59 -13.90
CA PHE A 194 16.20 5.97 -12.60
C PHE A 194 15.41 7.10 -11.94
N GLY A 195 15.24 7.05 -10.60
CA GLY A 195 14.59 8.10 -9.81
C GLY A 195 13.11 8.34 -10.14
N ALA A 196 12.47 7.41 -10.84
CA ALA A 196 11.03 7.33 -11.00
C ALA A 196 10.44 6.25 -10.11
N GLU A 197 9.21 6.46 -9.68
CA GLU A 197 8.29 5.47 -9.13
C GLU A 197 7.33 4.98 -10.22
N THR A 198 6.66 3.86 -9.96
CA THR A 198 5.51 3.45 -10.76
C THR A 198 4.22 3.98 -10.14
N THR A 199 3.39 4.62 -10.97
CA THR A 199 2.08 5.13 -10.53
C THR A 199 0.97 4.69 -11.48
N ALA A 200 -0.28 4.82 -11.04
CA ALA A 200 -1.48 4.57 -11.87
C ALA A 200 -1.49 3.21 -12.58
N VAL A 201 -0.95 2.17 -11.94
CA VAL A 201 -1.06 0.78 -12.40
C VAL A 201 -2.54 0.43 -12.48
N TYR A 202 -3.04 0.14 -13.68
CA TYR A 202 -4.45 -0.17 -13.87
C TYR A 202 -4.71 -1.04 -15.09
N TRP A 203 -5.66 -1.96 -14.96
CA TRP A 203 -6.08 -2.85 -16.04
C TRP A 203 -7.28 -2.27 -16.78
N ASN A 204 -7.06 -1.82 -18.02
CA ASN A 204 -8.07 -1.25 -18.88
C ASN A 204 -8.55 -2.32 -19.88
N THR A 205 -9.84 -2.64 -19.89
CA THR A 205 -10.42 -3.64 -20.79
C THR A 205 -11.41 -3.04 -21.77
N ASN A 206 -11.80 -3.83 -22.78
CA ASN A 206 -12.88 -3.50 -23.71
C ASN A 206 -12.66 -2.22 -24.54
N ILE A 207 -11.40 -1.87 -24.81
CA ILE A 207 -11.04 -0.75 -25.68
C ILE A 207 -10.90 -1.30 -27.10
N ASN A 208 -11.97 -1.19 -27.91
CA ASN A 208 -12.02 -1.64 -29.30
C ASN A 208 -11.58 -3.11 -29.52
N GLY A 209 -11.94 -4.01 -28.59
CA GLY A 209 -11.56 -5.43 -28.66
C GLY A 209 -10.20 -5.77 -28.05
N PHE A 210 -9.56 -4.81 -27.38
CA PHE A 210 -8.27 -4.99 -26.72
C PHE A 210 -8.31 -4.55 -25.26
N ALA A 211 -7.34 -5.04 -24.50
CA ALA A 211 -7.01 -4.60 -23.16
C ALA A 211 -5.58 -4.05 -23.09
N TYR A 212 -5.34 -3.23 -22.06
CA TYR A 212 -4.10 -2.50 -21.83
C TYR A 212 -3.83 -2.39 -20.33
N LEU A 213 -2.61 -2.70 -19.93
CA LEU A 213 -2.12 -2.40 -18.58
C LEU A 213 -1.43 -1.03 -18.61
N SER A 214 -1.93 -0.07 -17.83
CA SER A 214 -1.27 1.22 -17.65
C SER A 214 0.07 1.04 -16.94
N ALA A 215 1.13 1.64 -17.47
CA ALA A 215 2.47 1.69 -16.88
C ALA A 215 2.95 3.13 -16.92
N VAL A 216 2.91 3.82 -15.77
CA VAL A 216 3.30 5.23 -15.65
C VAL A 216 4.52 5.34 -14.77
N CYS A 217 5.52 6.09 -15.22
CA CYS A 217 6.67 6.46 -14.41
C CYS A 217 6.49 7.91 -13.93
N GLN A 218 6.30 8.11 -12.63
CA GLN A 218 6.21 9.45 -12.06
C GLN A 218 7.62 10.06 -11.96
N HIS A 219 7.74 11.35 -12.26
CA HIS A 219 8.95 12.17 -12.04
C HIS A 219 10.29 11.46 -12.30
N PRO A 220 10.56 10.94 -13.52
CA PRO A 220 11.83 10.30 -13.82
C PRO A 220 13.00 11.23 -13.47
N TYR A 221 14.04 10.66 -12.86
CA TYR A 221 15.22 11.35 -12.31
C TYR A 221 14.91 12.31 -11.14
N GLY A 222 13.69 12.29 -10.59
CA GLY A 222 13.14 13.34 -9.73
C GLY A 222 12.90 12.97 -8.27
N GLU A 223 13.12 11.72 -7.87
CA GLU A 223 12.98 11.31 -6.46
C GLU A 223 13.91 12.16 -5.56
N ASN A 224 13.39 12.61 -4.41
CA ASN A 224 13.88 13.79 -3.68
C ASN A 224 15.35 13.72 -3.20
N ASP A 225 15.94 12.54 -3.12
CA ASP A 225 17.35 12.29 -2.76
C ASP A 225 18.25 11.98 -3.99
N GLN A 226 17.65 11.91 -5.18
CA GLN A 226 18.28 11.49 -6.44
C GLN A 226 18.22 12.54 -7.56
N MET A 227 17.73 13.75 -7.26
CA MET A 227 17.59 14.88 -8.19
C MET A 227 18.90 15.34 -8.87
N PHE A 228 20.06 14.87 -8.42
CA PHE A 228 21.37 15.20 -9.02
C PHE A 228 21.51 14.70 -10.46
N ARG A 229 20.67 13.75 -10.90
CA ARG A 229 20.68 13.22 -12.27
C ARG A 229 19.71 13.93 -13.21
N LEU A 230 18.99 14.95 -12.76
CA LEU A 230 18.14 15.76 -13.64
C LEU A 230 18.92 16.49 -14.73
N GLU A 231 20.21 16.77 -14.46
CA GLU A 231 21.12 17.43 -15.39
C GLU A 231 21.84 16.44 -16.34
N ASP A 232 21.63 15.13 -16.18
CA ASP A 232 22.20 14.12 -17.07
C ASP A 232 21.67 14.30 -18.50
N GLU A 233 22.49 14.00 -19.51
CA GLU A 233 22.12 14.14 -20.93
C GLU A 233 20.87 13.33 -21.30
N ASP A 234 20.67 12.19 -20.65
CA ASP A 234 19.53 11.29 -20.86
C ASP A 234 18.26 11.71 -20.09
N SER A 235 18.35 12.73 -19.22
CA SER A 235 17.21 13.22 -18.44
C SER A 235 16.19 13.92 -19.33
N THR A 236 14.92 13.52 -19.19
CA THR A 236 13.79 14.21 -19.85
C THR A 236 13.18 15.32 -18.98
N GLY A 237 13.81 15.65 -17.85
CA GLY A 237 13.23 16.47 -16.78
C GLY A 237 12.13 15.75 -16.00
N LEU A 238 11.43 16.48 -15.11
CA LEU A 238 10.44 15.95 -14.15
C LEU A 238 9.09 15.52 -14.75
N ASN A 239 8.95 15.52 -16.07
CA ASN A 239 7.69 15.15 -16.71
C ASN A 239 7.46 13.64 -16.58
N GLY A 240 6.34 13.25 -15.99
CA GLY A 240 5.95 11.83 -15.92
C GLY A 240 5.78 11.21 -17.30
N TRP A 241 6.14 9.92 -17.41
CA TRP A 241 5.97 9.15 -18.64
C TRP A 241 4.73 8.28 -18.53
N VAL A 242 3.78 8.45 -19.45
CA VAL A 242 2.57 7.64 -19.52
C VAL A 242 2.71 6.62 -20.63
N GLY A 243 2.66 5.33 -20.26
CA GLY A 243 2.72 4.20 -21.18
C GLY A 243 1.59 3.21 -20.93
N ALA A 244 1.45 2.29 -21.88
CA ALA A 244 0.54 1.16 -21.78
C ALA A 244 1.19 -0.09 -22.37
N ILE A 245 1.04 -1.22 -21.69
CA ILE A 245 1.42 -2.55 -22.18
C ILE A 245 0.20 -3.14 -22.89
N GLY A 246 0.32 -3.34 -24.20
CA GLY A 246 -0.74 -3.82 -25.09
C GLY A 246 -0.47 -3.44 -26.55
N PRO A 247 -1.43 -3.61 -27.46
CA PRO A 247 -2.77 -4.16 -27.22
C PRO A 247 -2.75 -5.67 -26.94
N ILE A 248 -3.51 -6.10 -25.93
CA ILE A 248 -3.76 -7.53 -25.66
C ILE A 248 -5.14 -7.88 -26.22
N PRO A 249 -5.26 -8.81 -27.19
CA PRO A 249 -6.56 -9.19 -27.76
C PRO A 249 -7.50 -9.77 -26.70
N MET A 250 -8.75 -9.31 -26.65
CA MET A 250 -9.76 -9.86 -25.72
C MET A 250 -10.04 -11.35 -25.96
N GLU A 251 -9.94 -11.83 -27.20
CA GLU A 251 -10.10 -13.27 -27.50
C GLU A 251 -9.06 -14.13 -26.76
N ALA A 252 -7.82 -13.66 -26.62
CA ALA A 252 -6.79 -14.36 -25.86
C ALA A 252 -7.10 -14.38 -24.35
N ILE A 253 -7.74 -13.33 -23.85
CA ILE A 253 -8.15 -13.18 -22.45
C ILE A 253 -9.31 -14.13 -22.12
N GLU A 254 -10.32 -14.21 -22.99
CA GLU A 254 -11.50 -15.07 -22.83
C GLU A 254 -11.15 -16.57 -22.87
N THR A 255 -10.11 -16.96 -23.60
CA THR A 255 -9.69 -18.38 -23.67
C THR A 255 -8.99 -18.89 -22.41
N VAL A 256 -8.54 -18.00 -21.53
CA VAL A 256 -7.78 -18.33 -20.30
C VAL A 256 -8.65 -18.17 -19.04
N ALA A 257 -9.71 -17.34 -19.11
CA ALA A 257 -10.68 -17.11 -18.03
C ALA A 257 -11.60 -18.31 -17.78
#